data_AF-A0A8D8G541-F1
#
_entry.id   AF-A0A8D8G541-F1
#
_cell.length_a   1.000
_cell.length_b   1.000
_cell.length_c   1.000
_cell.angle_alpha   90.00
_cell.angle_beta   90.00
_cell.angle_gamma   90.00
#
_symmetry.space_group_name_H-M   'P 1'
#
loop_
_entity.id
_entity.type
_entity.pdbx_description
1 polymer ?
#
loop_
_entity_poly.entity_id
_entity_poly.type
_entity_poly.pdbx_seq_one_letter_code
_entity_poly.pdbx_strand_id
1 'polypeptide(L)'
;MADAAGDPLPENPFTGMHINDTAFLQDVQGRSPCVRCNKSRKFFCYGSGCYVPVAELTGRVPFVKLPIKIDIIKHRSEIEGKSTAVHAAVLAPDDVTIFTYPDI
;
A
#
# COMPACT_ATOMS: atom_id res chain seq x y z
N MET A 1 -5.66 -43.70 -19.29
CA MET A 1 -5.03 -42.53 -18.65
C MET A 1 -5.93 -41.35 -18.98
N ALA A 2 -6.75 -40.90 -18.02
CA ALA A 2 -7.63 -39.76 -18.23
C ALA A 2 -6.85 -38.49 -17.89
N ASP A 3 -6.65 -37.65 -18.89
CA ASP A 3 -6.14 -36.29 -18.74
C ASP A 3 -7.04 -35.50 -17.78
N ALA A 4 -6.45 -35.03 -16.69
CA ALA A 4 -7.07 -34.03 -15.83
C ALA A 4 -7.03 -32.70 -16.58
N ALA A 5 -8.08 -32.41 -17.35
CA ALA A 5 -8.32 -31.08 -17.87
C ALA A 5 -8.49 -30.16 -16.66
N GLY A 6 -7.48 -29.32 -16.38
CA GLY A 6 -7.55 -28.32 -15.33
C GLY A 6 -8.75 -27.39 -15.59
N ASP A 7 -9.42 -26.99 -14.51
CA ASP A 7 -10.57 -26.09 -14.60
C ASP A 7 -10.23 -24.86 -15.46
N PRO A 8 -11.13 -24.43 -16.36
CA PRO A 8 -10.92 -23.23 -17.14
C PRO A 8 -10.77 -22.03 -16.20
N LEU A 9 -9.69 -21.26 -16.40
CA LEU A 9 -9.51 -20.02 -15.64
C LEU A 9 -10.74 -19.12 -15.85
N PRO A 10 -11.23 -18.46 -14.79
CA PRO A 10 -12.39 -17.58 -14.89
C PRO A 10 -12.13 -16.47 -15.92
N GLU A 11 -13.14 -16.13 -16.72
CA GLU A 11 -13.04 -15.08 -17.76
C GLU A 11 -12.59 -13.73 -17.17
N ASN A 12 -12.97 -13.46 -15.92
CA ASN A 12 -12.50 -12.30 -15.15
C ASN A 12 -11.66 -12.77 -13.94
N PRO A 13 -10.35 -12.48 -13.89
CA PRO A 13 -9.48 -12.87 -12.79
C PRO A 13 -9.80 -12.16 -11.46
N PHE A 14 -10.68 -11.17 -11.48
CA PHE A 14 -11.10 -10.38 -10.31
C PHE A 14 -12.44 -10.83 -9.72
N THR A 15 -13.02 -11.92 -10.22
CA THR A 15 -14.29 -12.45 -9.71
C THR A 15 -14.19 -12.71 -8.20
N GLY A 16 -15.12 -12.14 -7.42
CA GLY A 16 -15.15 -12.28 -5.96
C GLY A 16 -14.23 -11.32 -5.19
N MET A 17 -13.47 -10.46 -5.87
CA MET A 17 -12.67 -9.42 -5.20
C MET A 17 -13.51 -8.17 -4.90
N HIS A 18 -13.33 -7.61 -3.71
CA HIS A 18 -13.90 -6.32 -3.34
C HIS A 18 -13.00 -5.20 -3.86
N ILE A 19 -13.33 -4.63 -5.02
CA ILE A 19 -12.58 -3.53 -5.64
C ILE A 19 -13.36 -2.23 -5.44
N ASN A 20 -12.78 -1.29 -4.69
CA ASN A 20 -13.36 0.03 -4.46
C ASN A 20 -13.11 0.97 -5.66
N ASP A 21 -13.96 1.98 -5.81
CA ASP A 21 -13.74 3.05 -6.79
C ASP A 21 -12.45 3.83 -6.46
N THR A 22 -11.66 4.12 -7.50
CA THR A 22 -10.40 4.85 -7.43
C THR A 22 -10.42 6.15 -8.21
N ALA A 23 -11.57 6.57 -8.76
CA ALA A 23 -11.68 7.80 -9.56
C ALA A 23 -11.18 9.02 -8.78
N PHE A 24 -11.39 9.01 -7.47
CA PHE A 24 -10.94 10.00 -6.49
C PHE A 24 -9.43 10.33 -6.55
N LEU A 25 -8.60 9.40 -7.03
CA LEU A 25 -7.16 9.60 -7.21
C LEU A 25 -6.82 10.54 -8.39
N GLN A 26 -7.74 10.68 -9.35
CA GLN A 26 -7.56 11.58 -10.51
C GLN A 26 -7.69 13.06 -10.11
N ASP A 27 -8.37 13.34 -8.99
CA ASP A 27 -8.51 14.70 -8.47
C ASP A 27 -7.18 15.27 -7.94
N VAL A 28 -6.22 14.39 -7.60
CA VAL A 28 -4.92 14.79 -7.01
C VAL A 28 -4.04 15.47 -8.05
N GLN A 29 -3.92 16.79 -7.91
CA GLN A 29 -3.10 17.62 -8.79
C GLN A 29 -1.68 17.75 -8.26
N GLY A 30 -0.70 17.42 -9.10
CA GLY A 30 0.72 17.66 -8.79
C GLY A 30 1.23 16.91 -7.56
N ARG A 31 2.00 17.60 -6.73
CA ARG A 31 2.57 17.06 -5.49
C ARG A 31 2.32 18.05 -4.35
N SER A 32 2.03 17.51 -3.16
CA SER A 32 1.81 18.27 -1.94
C SER A 32 2.79 17.84 -0.83
N PRO A 33 3.04 18.70 0.18
CA PRO A 33 3.89 18.33 1.30
C PRO A 33 3.23 17.25 2.17
N CYS A 34 4.02 16.26 2.59
CA CYS A 34 3.58 15.29 3.59
C CYS A 34 3.29 15.99 4.93
N VAL A 35 2.15 15.67 5.54
CA VAL A 35 1.72 16.22 6.84
C VAL A 35 2.64 15.90 8.02
N ARG A 36 3.55 14.92 7.88
CA ARG A 36 4.52 14.52 8.92
C ARG A 36 5.92 15.07 8.67
N CYS A 37 6.50 14.81 7.50
CA CYS A 37 7.90 15.15 7.22
C CYS A 37 8.10 16.27 6.19
N ASN A 38 7.02 16.90 5.72
CA ASN A 38 7.02 18.01 4.77
C ASN A 38 7.65 17.74 3.39
N LYS A 39 8.11 16.50 3.12
CA LYS A 39 8.64 16.12 1.80
C LYS A 39 7.53 16.12 0.76
N SER A 40 7.86 16.55 -0.46
CA SER A 40 6.94 16.58 -1.60
C SER A 40 6.55 15.16 -2.04
N ARG A 41 5.25 14.87 -2.07
CA ARG A 41 4.65 13.56 -2.40
C ARG A 41 3.40 13.76 -3.26
N LYS A 42 3.05 12.75 -4.07
CA LYS A 42 1.83 12.78 -4.88
C LYS A 42 0.64 12.18 -4.12
N PHE A 43 0.71 10.89 -3.79
CA PHE A 43 -0.43 10.17 -3.17
C PHE A 43 -0.20 9.84 -1.69
N PHE A 44 1.00 9.39 -1.34
CA PHE A 44 1.34 9.03 0.04
C PHE A 44 2.84 9.22 0.28
N CYS A 45 3.20 9.25 1.56
CA CYS A 45 4.57 9.40 1.98
C CYS A 45 5.23 8.04 2.22
N TYR A 46 6.21 7.72 1.39
CA TYR A 46 7.14 6.60 1.57
C TYR A 46 8.36 6.95 2.42
N GLY A 47 8.33 8.08 3.17
CA GLY A 47 9.40 8.37 4.12
C GLY A 47 9.33 7.41 5.30
N SER A 48 10.48 6.92 5.76
CA SER A 48 10.56 6.09 6.97
C SER A 48 9.82 6.76 8.13
N GLY A 49 8.96 5.98 8.81
CA GLY A 49 8.10 6.45 9.91
C GLY A 49 6.90 7.32 9.52
N CYS A 50 6.72 7.66 8.24
CA CYS A 50 5.57 8.44 7.79
C CYS A 50 4.39 7.57 7.37
N TYR A 51 4.53 6.84 6.26
CA TYR A 51 3.55 5.87 5.73
C TYR A 51 2.09 6.36 5.76
N VAL A 52 1.86 7.63 5.42
CA VAL A 52 0.53 8.26 5.43
C VAL A 52 0.15 8.79 4.06
N PRO A 53 -1.15 8.80 3.70
CA PRO A 53 -1.64 9.54 2.54
C PRO A 53 -1.28 11.03 2.61
N VAL A 54 -1.26 11.71 1.46
CA VAL A 54 -1.23 13.18 1.45
C VAL A 54 -2.55 13.75 1.97
N ALA A 55 -2.52 15.00 2.42
CA ALA A 55 -3.67 15.64 3.09
C ALA A 55 -4.98 15.52 2.31
N GLU A 56 -4.95 15.73 0.99
CA GLU A 56 -6.09 15.64 0.06
C GLU A 56 -6.76 14.26 -0.01
N LEU A 57 -6.06 13.20 0.41
CA LEU A 57 -6.55 11.82 0.38
C LEU A 57 -6.93 11.29 1.76
N THR A 58 -6.78 12.10 2.80
CA THR A 58 -7.19 11.74 4.17
C THR A 58 -8.68 11.39 4.19
N GLY A 59 -9.02 10.22 4.72
CA GLY A 59 -10.40 9.72 4.79
C GLY A 59 -10.97 9.17 3.47
N ARG A 60 -10.24 9.27 2.35
CA ARG A 60 -10.64 8.67 1.05
C ARG A 60 -9.94 7.33 0.80
N VAL A 61 -8.71 7.17 1.30
CA VAL A 61 -7.98 5.91 1.24
C VAL A 61 -8.61 4.91 2.22
N PRO A 62 -8.94 3.67 1.79
CA PRO A 62 -9.54 2.68 2.66
C PRO A 62 -8.57 2.24 3.75
N PHE A 63 -9.11 1.95 4.94
CA PHE A 63 -8.41 1.24 5.99
C PHE A 63 -8.73 -0.25 5.89
N VAL A 64 -7.70 -1.10 5.95
CA VAL A 64 -7.82 -2.55 5.89
C VAL A 64 -7.36 -3.13 7.23
N LYS A 65 -8.26 -3.84 7.89
CA LYS A 65 -7.92 -4.64 9.06
C LYS A 65 -7.36 -5.99 8.59
N LEU A 66 -6.14 -6.32 9.00
CA LEU A 66 -5.54 -7.60 8.65
C LEU A 66 -5.87 -8.67 9.71
N PRO A 67 -5.96 -9.95 9.30
CA PRO A 67 -6.18 -11.05 10.24
C PRO A 67 -4.93 -11.39 11.06
N ILE A 68 -3.77 -10.83 10.70
CA ILE A 68 -2.47 -11.03 11.34
C ILE A 68 -1.71 -9.71 11.42
N LYS A 69 -0.79 -9.62 12.38
CA LYS A 69 0.22 -8.56 12.43
C LYS A 69 1.37 -8.89 11.48
N ILE A 70 1.90 -7.88 10.80
CA ILE A 70 2.98 -8.03 9.83
C ILE A 70 4.09 -7.05 10.19
N ASP A 71 5.26 -7.59 10.49
CA ASP A 71 6.48 -6.81 10.62
C ASP A 71 7.32 -7.00 9.35
N ILE A 72 7.63 -5.90 8.67
CA ILE A 72 8.42 -5.89 7.45
C ILE A 72 9.81 -5.36 7.77
N ILE A 73 10.82 -6.21 7.65
CA ILE A 73 12.22 -5.83 7.80
C ILE A 73 12.77 -5.49 6.41
N LYS A 74 13.12 -4.23 6.19
CA LYS A 74 13.74 -3.72 4.95
C LYS A 74 15.21 -3.41 5.17
N HIS A 75 16.03 -3.61 4.14
CA HIS A 75 17.41 -3.13 4.16
C HIS A 75 17.48 -1.63 3.82
N ARG A 76 18.42 -0.90 4.44
CA ARG A 76 18.62 0.54 4.20
C ARG A 76 18.92 0.92 2.74
N SER A 77 19.44 -0.03 1.96
CA SER A 77 19.73 0.18 0.53
C SER A 77 18.51 0.03 -0.38
N GLU A 78 17.36 -0.40 0.14
CA GLU A 78 16.13 -0.49 -0.64
C GLU A 78 15.53 0.90 -0.90
N ILE A 79 15.10 1.12 -2.13
CA ILE A 79 14.48 2.37 -2.55
C ILE A 79 13.01 2.40 -2.10
N GLU A 80 12.71 3.24 -1.12
CA GLU A 80 11.38 3.38 -0.52
C GLU A 80 10.25 3.61 -1.55
N GLY A 81 10.49 4.46 -2.54
CA GLY A 81 9.50 4.83 -3.55
C GLY A 81 9.13 3.71 -4.52
N LYS A 82 9.77 2.53 -4.42
CA LYS A 82 9.52 1.35 -5.25
C LYS A 82 9.04 0.14 -4.44
N SER A 83 8.96 0.26 -3.11
CA SER A 83 8.60 -0.86 -2.23
C SER A 83 7.08 -0.98 -2.08
N THR A 84 6.56 -2.20 -2.22
CA THR A 84 5.16 -2.51 -1.93
C THR A 84 4.86 -2.52 -0.43
N ALA A 85 5.86 -2.69 0.43
CA ALA A 85 5.72 -2.65 1.89
C ALA A 85 5.02 -1.38 2.38
N VAL A 86 5.35 -0.24 1.77
CA VAL A 86 4.75 1.05 2.12
C VAL A 86 3.25 1.07 1.89
N HIS A 87 2.75 0.38 0.85
CA HIS A 87 1.31 0.33 0.58
C HIS A 87 0.57 -0.41 1.69
N ALA A 88 1.16 -1.50 2.20
CA ALA A 88 0.60 -2.25 3.33
C ALA A 88 0.53 -1.37 4.59
N ALA A 89 1.60 -0.63 4.90
CA ALA A 89 1.62 0.28 6.05
C ALA A 89 0.66 1.47 5.91
N VAL A 90 0.41 1.96 4.68
CA VAL A 90 -0.58 3.02 4.42
C VAL A 90 -2.01 2.52 4.61
N LEU A 91 -2.32 1.29 4.16
CA LEU A 91 -3.67 0.72 4.20
C LEU A 91 -4.03 0.08 5.55
N ALA A 92 -3.05 -0.52 6.24
CA ALA A 92 -3.23 -1.25 7.48
C ALA A 92 -2.25 -0.78 8.58
N PRO A 93 -2.21 0.53 8.92
CA PRO A 93 -1.22 1.11 9.83
C PRO A 93 -1.26 0.52 11.25
N ASP A 94 -2.38 -0.07 11.66
CA ASP A 94 -2.50 -0.71 12.98
C ASP A 94 -1.93 -2.14 13.00
N ASP A 95 -1.80 -2.78 11.84
CA ASP A 95 -1.41 -4.17 11.70
C ASP A 95 -0.06 -4.37 10.99
N VAL A 96 0.51 -3.32 10.41
CA VAL A 96 1.76 -3.38 9.65
C VAL A 96 2.80 -2.41 10.22
N THR A 97 3.95 -2.93 10.62
CA THR A 97 5.11 -2.15 11.04
C THR A 97 6.27 -2.36 10.07
N ILE A 98 7.01 -1.30 9.74
CA ILE A 98 8.19 -1.40 8.87
C ILE A 98 9.44 -1.03 9.68
N PHE A 99 10.40 -1.95 9.73
CA PHE A 99 11.70 -1.80 10.40
C PHE A 99 12.82 -1.68 9.37
N THR A 100 13.82 -0.84 9.66
CA THR A 100 14.97 -0.67 8.76
C THR A 100 16.23 -1.31 9.35
N TYR A 101 16.60 -2.48 8.83
CA TYR A 101 17.81 -3.18 9.25
C TYR A 101 19.07 -2.28 9.10
N PRO A 102 20.00 -2.32 10.08
CA PRO A 102 20.04 -3.20 11.26
C PRO A 102 19.29 -2.70 12.49
N ASP A 103 18.61 -1.55 12.40
CA ASP A 103 17.88 -0.93 13.52
C ASP A 103 16.44 -1.47 13.54
N ILE A 104 16.20 -2.46 14.40
CA ILE A 104 14.93 -3.19 14.56
C ILE A 104 14.46 -3.08 16.01
#